data_AF-A0A7C9CSB8-F1
#
_entry.id   AF-A0A7C9CSB8-F1
#
_cell.length_a   1.000
_cell.length_b   1.000
_cell.length_c   1.000
_cell.angle_alpha   90.00
_cell.angle_beta   90.00
_cell.angle_gamma   90.00
#
_symmetry.space_group_name_H-M   'P 1'
#
loop_
_entity.id
_entity.type
_entity.pdbx_description
1 polymer ?
#
loop_
_entity_poly.entity_id
_entity_poly.type
_entity_poly.pdbx_seq_one_letter_code
_entity_poly.pdbx_strand_id
1 'polypeptide(L)'
;MVCRKGVLSVSSATASLHGFRTRSELDRYLEASKIRERAIEMSNDVAGTYNDLKLRIFSKYPDLFPEEVFNMETFRWSFGILFSRLVRLPSMCGKVALVPWADMLNHSCEVETYLDYDKSSKGIVFTTDRQYQPGEQVFISYGKKSNGELLLSYGFVPEEGTNPSDSAELSLSLEKSDKCYKEKLEALRKHGLSASHCFPLQVTGWPVQMMAYAYLVVSPPSMLRQFDELAAAASSKTGARQDIRFPELDGQALRFILDNCEASIAKYSKFLQESGSMDLDFTSPKQLNRRLFLKQLAVNLCYSERRILHRTQYILRRRLRDMRTDELRAPRIFDGFWNLFK
;
A
#
# COMPACT_ATOMS: atom_id res chain seq x y z
N MET A 1 -2.06 -23.98 28.63
CA MET A 1 -2.06 -23.53 27.22
C MET A 1 -0.70 -22.89 26.94
N VAL A 2 0.25 -23.68 26.43
CA VAL A 2 1.60 -23.17 26.15
C VAL A 2 1.60 -22.71 24.69
N CYS A 3 1.43 -21.41 24.46
CA CYS A 3 1.71 -20.81 23.15
C CYS A 3 3.23 -20.88 22.91
N ARG A 4 3.71 -22.01 22.39
CA ARG A 4 5.08 -22.08 21.84
C ARG A 4 5.07 -21.33 20.51
N LYS A 5 5.77 -20.19 20.45
CA LYS A 5 6.21 -19.64 19.17
C LYS A 5 7.05 -20.71 18.47
N GLY A 6 6.54 -21.27 17.39
CA GLY A 6 7.35 -22.04 16.46
C GLY A 6 8.49 -21.15 15.96
N VAL A 7 9.73 -21.57 16.21
CA VAL A 7 10.95 -21.24 15.46
C VAL A 7 11.11 -19.77 15.00
N LEU A 8 10.96 -18.81 15.92
CA LEU A 8 11.50 -17.45 15.78
C LEU A 8 11.89 -16.91 17.17
N SER A 9 12.89 -17.53 17.79
CA SER A 9 13.53 -17.02 19.02
C SER A 9 14.59 -15.94 18.73
N VAL A 10 14.41 -15.17 17.66
CA VAL A 10 15.10 -13.90 17.47
C VAL A 10 14.01 -12.84 17.56
N SER A 11 14.00 -12.11 18.68
CA SER A 11 13.20 -10.91 18.97
C SER A 11 12.31 -10.46 17.79
N SER A 12 11.00 -10.66 17.91
CA SER A 12 9.98 -10.33 16.92
C SER A 12 9.95 -8.86 16.46
N ALA A 13 10.76 -7.99 17.07
CA ALA A 13 11.02 -6.63 16.57
C ALA A 13 11.92 -6.62 15.32
N THR A 14 12.62 -7.70 15.00
CA THR A 14 13.58 -7.77 13.88
C THR A 14 12.94 -8.03 12.51
N ALA A 15 11.64 -8.36 12.44
CA ALA A 15 10.97 -8.71 11.19
C ALA A 15 10.25 -7.54 10.49
N SER A 16 9.73 -6.54 11.22
CA SER A 16 8.96 -5.37 10.68
C SER A 16 9.83 -4.43 9.81
N LEU A 17 9.46 -3.16 9.56
CA LEU A 17 10.35 -2.17 8.89
C LEU A 17 11.79 -2.17 9.44
N HIS A 18 11.97 -2.56 10.71
CA HIS A 18 13.23 -2.75 11.42
C HIS A 18 14.11 -3.88 10.86
N GLY A 19 13.52 -4.72 10.01
CA GLY A 19 14.16 -5.65 9.10
C GLY A 19 14.94 -4.92 8.01
N PHE A 20 14.49 -3.76 7.49
CA PHE A 20 15.23 -2.92 6.55
C PHE A 20 15.84 -1.72 7.31
N ARG A 21 17.06 -1.91 7.80
CA ARG A 21 17.71 -1.00 8.76
C ARG A 21 18.32 0.23 8.10
N THR A 22 18.61 0.15 6.81
CA THR A 22 19.35 1.20 6.10
C THR A 22 18.60 1.66 4.87
N ARG A 23 18.87 2.91 4.47
CA ARG A 23 18.39 3.46 3.22
C ARG A 23 18.80 2.59 2.01
N SER A 24 20.02 2.07 2.03
CA SER A 24 20.52 1.18 0.97
C SER A 24 19.77 -0.15 0.89
N GLU A 25 19.31 -0.72 2.01
CA GLU A 25 18.49 -1.93 2.00
C GLU A 25 17.10 -1.65 1.39
N LEU A 26 16.49 -0.51 1.75
CA LEU A 26 15.22 -0.09 1.16
C LEU A 26 15.34 0.14 -0.35
N ASP A 27 16.37 0.88 -0.79
CA ASP A 27 16.60 1.17 -2.20
C ASP A 27 16.95 -0.09 -2.99
N ARG A 28 17.64 -1.07 -2.39
CA ARG A 28 17.99 -2.33 -3.04
C ARG A 28 16.80 -3.29 -3.15
N TYR A 29 16.06 -3.49 -2.06
CA TYR A 29 15.07 -4.56 -2.00
C TYR A 29 13.65 -4.10 -2.34
N LEU A 30 13.31 -2.83 -2.12
CA LEU A 30 11.98 -2.30 -2.41
C LEU A 30 12.00 -1.33 -3.60
N GLU A 31 12.98 -1.45 -4.49
CA GLU A 31 13.17 -0.52 -5.60
C GLU A 31 11.92 -0.42 -6.50
N ALA A 32 11.32 -1.58 -6.82
CA ALA A 32 10.13 -1.67 -7.65
C ALA A 32 8.89 -1.12 -6.94
N SER A 33 8.69 -1.49 -5.67
CA SER A 33 7.47 -1.17 -4.92
C SER A 33 7.39 0.29 -4.50
N LYS A 34 6.18 0.84 -4.53
CA LYS A 34 5.86 2.17 -4.01
C LYS A 34 5.84 2.22 -2.49
N ILE A 35 5.71 1.08 -1.82
CA ILE A 35 5.78 1.02 -0.36
C ILE A 35 7.13 1.53 0.18
N ARG A 36 8.17 1.54 -0.66
CA ARG A 36 9.49 2.08 -0.33
C ARG A 36 9.43 3.54 0.11
N GLU A 37 8.64 4.38 -0.56
CA GLU A 37 8.54 5.81 -0.23
C GLU A 37 8.03 6.00 1.20
N ARG A 38 6.96 5.28 1.57
CA ARG A 38 6.44 5.23 2.94
C ARG A 38 7.44 4.67 3.95
N ALA A 39 8.22 3.65 3.56
CA ALA A 39 9.26 3.09 4.42
C ALA A 39 10.37 4.11 4.75
N ILE A 40 10.78 4.88 3.75
CA ILE A 40 11.77 5.96 3.89
C ILE A 40 11.24 7.04 4.81
N GLU A 41 10.02 7.52 4.57
CA GLU A 41 9.38 8.55 5.39
C GLU A 41 9.32 8.11 6.85
N MET A 42 8.83 6.90 7.11
CA MET A 42 8.76 6.36 8.46
C MET A 42 10.14 6.26 9.13
N SER A 43 11.19 5.88 8.40
CA SER A 43 12.56 5.86 8.93
C SER A 43 13.08 7.26 9.26
N ASN A 44 12.75 8.26 8.44
CA ASN A 44 13.14 9.64 8.65
C ASN A 44 12.39 10.25 9.85
N ASP A 45 11.10 9.98 9.97
CA ASP A 45 10.25 10.46 11.07
C ASP A 45 10.72 9.91 12.42
N VAL A 46 11.06 8.63 12.48
CA VAL A 46 11.62 8.00 13.69
C VAL A 46 12.95 8.66 14.07
N ALA A 47 13.85 8.85 13.10
CA ALA A 47 15.14 9.48 13.35
C ALA A 47 15.00 10.96 13.77
N GLY A 48 14.11 11.70 13.12
CA GLY A 48 13.80 13.09 13.45
C GLY A 48 13.22 13.22 14.86
N THR A 49 12.27 12.36 15.21
CA THR A 49 11.64 12.32 16.54
C THR A 49 12.67 12.02 17.62
N TYR A 50 13.56 11.05 17.40
CA TYR A 50 14.65 10.78 18.35
C TYR A 50 15.57 11.98 18.54
N ASN A 51 15.99 12.63 17.45
CA ASN A 51 16.88 13.78 17.54
C ASN A 51 16.22 14.95 18.29
N ASP A 52 14.93 15.18 18.06
CA ASP A 52 14.17 16.20 18.79
C ASP A 52 14.07 15.88 20.30
N LEU A 53 13.75 14.63 20.65
CA LEU A 53 13.70 14.18 22.05
C LEU A 53 15.06 14.22 22.73
N LYS A 54 16.13 13.84 22.03
CA LYS A 54 17.51 13.92 22.54
C LYS A 54 17.86 15.36 22.90
N LEU A 55 17.63 16.30 21.98
CA LEU A 55 17.94 17.71 22.16
C LEU A 55 17.08 18.38 23.26
N ARG A 56 15.78 18.06 23.31
CA ARG A 56 14.84 18.77 24.20
C ARG A 56 14.72 18.16 25.59
N ILE A 57 14.89 16.84 25.72
CA ILE A 57 14.58 16.08 26.93
C ILE A 57 15.79 15.28 27.41
N PHE A 58 16.29 14.32 26.62
CA PHE A 58 17.26 13.33 27.13
C PHE A 58 18.54 14.01 27.60
N SER A 59 19.10 14.93 26.81
CA SER A 59 20.32 15.67 27.18
C SER A 59 20.13 16.62 28.37
N LYS A 60 18.90 17.01 28.71
CA LYS A 60 18.62 17.88 29.88
C LYS A 60 18.48 17.08 31.18
N TYR A 61 18.12 15.81 31.09
CA TYR A 61 17.88 14.94 32.24
C TYR A 61 18.62 13.60 32.08
N PRO A 62 19.97 13.63 32.00
CA PRO A 62 20.77 12.42 31.75
C PRO A 62 20.59 11.36 32.84
N ASP A 63 20.32 11.76 34.09
CA ASP A 63 20.06 10.82 35.19
C ASP A 63 18.77 9.99 34.98
N LEU A 64 17.78 10.55 34.27
CA LEU A 64 16.53 9.87 33.92
C LEU A 64 16.60 9.17 32.55
N PHE A 65 17.43 9.69 31.65
CA PHE A 65 17.57 9.21 30.27
C PHE A 65 19.03 8.91 29.91
N PRO A 66 19.65 7.90 30.54
CA PRO A 66 21.03 7.52 30.26
C PRO A 66 21.23 7.13 28.79
N GLU A 67 22.29 7.63 28.12
CA GLU A 67 22.50 7.43 26.67
C GLU A 67 22.74 5.97 26.30
N GLU A 68 23.31 5.18 27.22
CA GLU A 68 23.47 3.74 27.08
C GLU A 68 22.14 2.99 26.91
N VAL A 69 21.04 3.55 27.42
CA VAL A 69 19.68 3.00 27.28
C VAL A 69 18.84 3.78 26.27
N PHE A 70 18.92 5.11 26.26
CA PHE A 70 18.13 6.00 25.41
C PHE A 70 18.92 6.48 24.19
N ASN A 71 19.30 5.51 23.35
CA ASN A 71 20.00 5.76 22.10
C ASN A 71 19.12 5.45 20.87
N MET A 72 19.64 5.77 19.69
CA MET A 72 18.92 5.56 18.42
C MET A 72 18.56 4.08 18.18
N GLU A 73 19.38 3.14 18.65
CA GLU A 73 19.13 1.71 18.44
C GLU A 73 17.92 1.23 19.26
N THR A 74 17.91 1.51 20.56
CA THR A 74 16.79 1.15 21.45
C THR A 74 15.53 1.92 21.11
N PHE A 75 15.65 3.18 20.64
CA PHE A 75 14.53 3.98 20.17
C PHE A 75 13.87 3.37 18.94
N ARG A 76 14.66 3.02 17.91
CA ARG A 76 14.17 2.28 16.74
C ARG A 76 13.52 0.97 17.17
N TRP A 77 14.20 0.17 17.99
CA TRP A 77 13.62 -1.08 18.51
C TRP A 77 12.26 -0.86 19.18
N SER A 78 12.13 0.17 20.01
CA SER A 78 10.88 0.52 20.71
C SER A 78 9.77 0.91 19.73
N PHE A 79 10.08 1.71 18.71
CA PHE A 79 9.13 2.00 17.63
C PHE A 79 8.72 0.73 16.87
N GLY A 80 9.64 -0.21 16.65
CA GLY A 80 9.32 -1.50 16.05
C GLY A 80 8.37 -2.34 16.88
N ILE A 81 8.49 -2.30 18.20
CA ILE A 81 7.51 -2.90 19.10
C ILE A 81 6.15 -2.23 18.93
N LEU A 82 6.08 -0.90 18.94
CA LEU A 82 4.82 -0.18 18.77
C LEU A 82 4.16 -0.51 17.42
N PHE A 83 4.87 -0.41 16.30
CA PHE A 83 4.28 -0.69 14.98
C PHE A 83 3.78 -2.14 14.82
N SER A 84 4.46 -3.10 15.43
CA SER A 84 4.14 -4.53 15.25
C SER A 84 3.21 -5.12 16.31
N ARG A 85 3.02 -4.45 17.47
CA ARG A 85 2.28 -5.00 18.64
C ARG A 85 1.21 -4.10 19.20
N LEU A 86 1.13 -2.85 18.77
CA LEU A 86 0.12 -1.92 19.26
C LEU A 86 -1.26 -2.31 18.75
N VAL A 87 -2.21 -2.45 19.68
CA VAL A 87 -3.61 -2.75 19.40
C VAL A 87 -4.41 -1.46 19.52
N ARG A 88 -5.28 -1.20 18.53
CA ARG A 88 -6.29 -0.15 18.61
C ARG A 88 -7.59 -0.73 19.18
N LEU A 89 -8.20 -0.03 20.13
CA LEU A 89 -9.37 -0.47 20.89
C LEU A 89 -10.59 0.40 20.56
N PRO A 90 -11.43 0.02 19.56
CA PRO A 90 -12.62 0.77 19.17
C PRO A 90 -13.54 1.12 20.34
N SER A 91 -13.82 0.16 21.22
CA SER A 91 -14.71 0.34 22.38
C SER A 91 -14.18 1.33 23.43
N MET A 92 -12.92 1.73 23.32
CA MET A 92 -12.28 2.76 24.13
C MET A 92 -11.94 4.01 23.32
N CYS A 93 -12.86 4.44 22.44
CA CYS A 93 -12.69 5.62 21.59
C CYS A 93 -11.42 5.56 20.71
N GLY A 94 -11.01 4.36 20.30
CA GLY A 94 -9.82 4.16 19.47
C GLY A 94 -8.50 4.37 20.20
N LYS A 95 -8.48 4.31 21.55
CA LYS A 95 -7.25 4.25 22.34
C LYS A 95 -6.35 3.09 21.86
N VAL A 96 -5.07 3.23 22.09
CA VAL A 96 -4.07 2.23 21.71
C VAL A 96 -3.39 1.64 22.94
N ALA A 97 -3.05 0.36 22.90
CA ALA A 97 -2.42 -0.36 24.00
C ALA A 97 -1.46 -1.45 23.53
N LEU A 98 -0.41 -1.70 24.32
CA LEU A 98 0.34 -2.96 24.28
C LEU A 98 -0.34 -3.92 25.25
N VAL A 99 -0.73 -5.09 24.74
CA VAL A 99 -1.51 -6.07 25.51
C VAL A 99 -0.67 -7.36 25.65
N PRO A 100 0.03 -7.54 26.78
CA PRO A 100 0.82 -8.75 27.02
C PRO A 100 -0.02 -10.01 26.81
N TRP A 101 0.60 -11.08 26.31
CA TRP A 101 -0.02 -12.35 25.91
C TRP A 101 -0.87 -12.27 24.64
N ALA A 102 -1.76 -11.28 24.53
CA ALA A 102 -2.56 -11.10 23.33
C ALA A 102 -1.69 -10.72 22.11
N ASP A 103 -0.56 -10.04 22.34
CA ASP A 103 0.44 -9.70 21.33
C ASP A 103 1.21 -10.93 20.76
N MET A 104 0.92 -12.14 21.25
CA MET A 104 1.44 -13.39 20.69
C MET A 104 0.53 -13.98 19.60
N LEU A 105 -0.71 -13.51 19.47
CA LEU A 105 -1.64 -13.97 18.44
C LEU A 105 -1.15 -13.51 17.07
N ASN A 106 -1.08 -14.43 16.11
CA ASN A 106 -0.62 -14.14 14.75
C ASN A 106 -1.78 -13.72 13.84
N HIS A 107 -1.42 -13.10 12.71
CA HIS A 107 -2.37 -12.73 11.66
C HIS A 107 -2.79 -13.92 10.80
N SER A 108 -4.07 -13.97 10.43
CA SER A 108 -4.54 -14.68 9.24
C SER A 108 -5.46 -13.77 8.41
N CYS A 109 -5.36 -13.87 7.08
CA CYS A 109 -6.27 -13.18 6.15
C CYS A 109 -7.66 -13.81 6.08
N GLU A 110 -7.85 -14.98 6.71
CA GLU A 110 -9.11 -15.74 6.70
C GLU A 110 -10.03 -15.40 7.87
N VAL A 111 -9.55 -14.60 8.83
CA VAL A 111 -10.29 -14.25 10.04
C VAL A 111 -10.57 -12.76 10.11
N GLU A 112 -11.70 -12.39 10.68
CA GLU A 112 -12.09 -10.99 10.90
C GLU A 112 -12.11 -10.63 12.40
N THR A 113 -11.81 -11.59 13.28
CA THR A 113 -11.74 -11.34 14.73
C THR A 113 -10.61 -10.38 15.09
N TYR A 114 -10.86 -9.48 16.03
CA TYR A 114 -9.88 -8.51 16.54
C TYR A 114 -10.00 -8.35 18.06
N LEU A 115 -8.95 -7.80 18.66
CA LEU A 115 -8.91 -7.49 20.09
C LEU A 115 -9.64 -6.18 20.37
N ASP A 116 -10.56 -6.18 21.32
CA ASP A 116 -11.21 -4.96 21.82
C ASP A 116 -11.50 -5.04 23.32
N TYR A 117 -11.86 -3.90 23.91
CA TYR A 117 -12.23 -3.81 25.32
C TYR A 117 -13.68 -4.23 25.54
N ASP A 118 -13.88 -5.26 26.36
CA ASP A 118 -15.20 -5.62 26.87
C ASP A 118 -15.45 -4.97 28.24
N LYS A 119 -16.52 -4.19 28.33
CA LYS A 119 -16.93 -3.49 29.56
C LYS A 119 -17.35 -4.45 30.66
N SER A 120 -17.88 -5.62 30.30
CA SER A 120 -18.45 -6.58 31.26
C SER A 120 -17.33 -7.29 32.03
N SER A 121 -16.36 -7.85 31.30
CA SER A 121 -15.16 -8.47 31.88
C SER A 121 -14.10 -7.45 32.32
N LYS A 122 -14.22 -6.18 31.89
CA LYS A 122 -13.21 -5.12 32.08
C LYS A 122 -11.83 -5.51 31.54
N GLY A 123 -11.81 -6.33 30.48
CA GLY A 123 -10.59 -6.86 29.87
C GLY A 123 -10.52 -6.61 28.37
N ILE A 124 -9.33 -6.82 27.80
CA ILE A 124 -9.15 -6.92 26.35
C ILE A 124 -9.44 -8.37 25.93
N VAL A 125 -10.41 -8.55 25.05
CA VAL A 125 -10.90 -9.84 24.61
C VAL A 125 -11.01 -9.89 23.09
N PHE A 126 -11.09 -11.09 22.53
CA PHE A 126 -11.54 -11.33 21.16
C PHE A 126 -12.47 -12.53 21.17
N THR A 127 -13.35 -12.62 20.17
CA THR A 127 -14.26 -13.76 20.01
C THR A 127 -13.86 -14.51 18.75
N THR A 128 -13.56 -15.80 18.88
CA THR A 128 -13.25 -16.65 17.73
C THR A 128 -14.42 -16.71 16.76
N ASP A 129 -14.14 -16.56 15.48
CA ASP A 129 -15.11 -16.64 14.37
C ASP A 129 -15.42 -18.08 13.93
N ARG A 130 -14.62 -19.04 14.39
CA ARG A 130 -14.78 -20.46 14.14
C ARG A 130 -14.37 -21.32 15.34
N GLN A 131 -14.72 -22.60 15.28
CA GLN A 131 -14.20 -23.60 16.21
C GLN A 131 -12.73 -23.93 15.90
N TYR A 132 -11.96 -24.20 16.95
CA TYR A 132 -10.54 -24.58 16.88
C TYR A 132 -10.35 -25.96 17.51
N GLN A 133 -9.52 -26.79 16.90
CA GLN A 133 -9.17 -28.10 17.44
C GLN A 133 -8.00 -28.02 18.45
N PRO A 134 -7.89 -28.94 19.41
CA PRO A 134 -6.72 -29.01 20.27
C PRO A 134 -5.41 -29.10 19.46
N GLY A 135 -4.47 -28.19 19.74
CA GLY A 135 -3.20 -28.08 19.03
C GLY A 135 -3.22 -27.14 17.82
N GLU A 136 -4.39 -26.68 17.39
CA GLU A 136 -4.52 -25.68 16.33
C GLU A 136 -4.14 -24.27 16.83
N GLN A 137 -3.49 -23.49 15.97
CA GLN A 137 -3.14 -22.11 16.27
C GLN A 137 -4.36 -21.20 16.13
N VAL A 138 -4.58 -20.34 17.13
CA VAL A 138 -5.60 -19.30 17.10
C VAL A 138 -5.03 -18.04 16.45
N PHE A 139 -5.76 -17.50 15.47
CA PHE A 139 -5.37 -16.31 14.71
C PHE A 139 -6.31 -15.13 14.99
N ILE A 140 -5.81 -13.93 14.71
CA ILE A 140 -6.60 -12.70 14.67
C ILE A 140 -6.37 -11.93 13.37
N SER A 141 -7.23 -10.97 13.08
CA SER A 141 -7.00 -9.99 12.03
C SER A 141 -6.16 -8.84 12.57
N TYR A 142 -5.10 -8.49 11.84
CA TYR A 142 -4.37 -7.23 12.07
C TYR A 142 -5.03 -6.05 11.35
N GLY A 143 -6.22 -6.28 10.76
CA GLY A 143 -6.97 -5.32 9.97
C GLY A 143 -6.77 -5.50 8.46
N LYS A 144 -7.61 -4.79 7.71
CA LYS A 144 -7.62 -4.78 6.24
C LYS A 144 -6.45 -3.94 5.72
N LYS A 145 -5.32 -4.60 5.49
CA LYS A 145 -4.04 -4.00 5.08
C LYS A 145 -3.52 -4.63 3.81
N SER A 146 -2.83 -3.85 2.99
CA SER A 146 -2.12 -4.41 1.83
C SER A 146 -0.92 -5.26 2.26
N ASN A 147 -0.41 -6.11 1.37
CA ASN A 147 0.81 -6.88 1.65
C ASN A 147 2.01 -5.97 1.90
N GLY A 148 2.08 -4.82 1.23
CA GLY A 148 3.08 -3.80 1.51
C GLY A 148 2.96 -3.25 2.93
N GLU A 149 1.75 -2.93 3.39
CA GLU A 149 1.51 -2.44 4.75
C GLU A 149 1.81 -3.49 5.83
N LEU A 150 1.48 -4.75 5.56
CA LEU A 150 1.80 -5.88 6.44
C LEU A 150 3.31 -6.10 6.54
N LEU A 151 4.04 -5.97 5.42
CA LEU A 151 5.49 -6.02 5.41
C LEU A 151 6.08 -4.90 6.27
N LEU A 152 5.64 -3.64 6.07
CA LEU A 152 6.18 -2.52 6.84
C LEU A 152 5.88 -2.64 8.34
N SER A 153 4.66 -3.03 8.70
CA SER A 153 4.21 -2.98 10.10
C SER A 153 4.60 -4.23 10.88
N TYR A 154 4.55 -5.40 10.26
CA TYR A 154 4.65 -6.70 10.93
C TYR A 154 5.75 -7.60 10.40
N GLY A 155 6.26 -7.35 9.19
CA GLY A 155 7.46 -8.03 8.71
C GLY A 155 7.25 -9.33 7.96
N PHE A 156 6.07 -9.49 7.36
CA PHE A 156 5.76 -10.65 6.53
C PHE A 156 4.94 -10.20 5.32
N VAL A 157 4.95 -11.05 4.29
CA VAL A 157 4.10 -10.92 3.11
C VAL A 157 3.27 -12.20 3.03
N PRO A 158 1.93 -12.12 3.13
CA PRO A 158 1.05 -13.25 2.86
C PRO A 158 1.35 -13.92 1.51
N GLU A 159 1.00 -15.20 1.39
CA GLU A 159 1.12 -15.91 0.12
C GLU A 159 0.29 -15.22 -0.97
N GLU A 160 0.82 -15.22 -2.19
CA GLU A 160 0.22 -14.54 -3.32
C GLU A 160 -1.25 -14.94 -3.52
N GLY A 161 -2.15 -13.95 -3.46
CA GLY A 161 -3.59 -14.17 -3.67
C GLY A 161 -4.39 -14.61 -2.45
N THR A 162 -3.77 -14.78 -1.28
CA THR A 162 -4.48 -15.12 -0.03
C THR A 162 -5.05 -13.90 0.71
N ASN A 163 -4.46 -12.71 0.52
CA ASN A 163 -4.94 -11.49 1.17
C ASN A 163 -5.98 -10.75 0.29
N PRO A 164 -7.27 -10.72 0.67
CA PRO A 164 -8.31 -10.03 -0.09
C PRO A 164 -8.20 -8.50 -0.03
N SER A 165 -7.46 -7.97 0.95
CA SER A 165 -7.20 -6.53 1.09
C SER A 165 -5.91 -6.09 0.40
N ASP A 166 -5.23 -6.98 -0.33
CA ASP A 166 -3.98 -6.64 -1.00
C ASP A 166 -4.19 -5.58 -2.08
N SER A 167 -3.21 -4.68 -2.21
CA SER A 167 -3.24 -3.60 -3.17
C SER A 167 -1.85 -3.19 -3.66
N ALA A 168 -1.77 -2.78 -4.92
CA ALA A 168 -0.56 -2.19 -5.51
C ALA A 168 -0.82 -0.72 -5.85
N GLU A 169 0.05 0.18 -5.40
CA GLU A 169 -0.07 1.61 -5.71
C GLU A 169 0.36 1.89 -7.16
N LEU A 170 -0.53 2.50 -7.96
CA LEU A 170 -0.20 3.04 -9.27
C LEU A 170 -0.06 4.56 -9.20
N SER A 171 1.13 5.05 -9.54
CA SER A 171 1.40 6.48 -9.67
C SER A 171 0.87 7.00 -11.01
N LEU A 172 0.03 8.01 -10.97
CA LEU A 172 -0.38 8.80 -12.14
C LEU A 172 0.11 10.23 -11.98
N SER A 173 0.59 10.81 -13.08
CA SER A 173 1.21 12.14 -13.05
C SER A 173 0.68 13.05 -14.15
N LEU A 174 0.60 14.34 -13.84
CA LEU A 174 0.34 15.41 -14.78
C LEU A 174 1.67 15.85 -15.40
N GLU A 175 1.73 15.84 -16.73
CA GLU A 175 2.92 16.22 -17.48
C GLU A 175 3.08 17.74 -17.55
N LYS A 176 4.31 18.24 -17.33
CA LYS A 176 4.62 19.68 -17.39
C LYS A 176 4.42 20.29 -18.79
N SER A 177 4.36 19.46 -19.83
CA SER A 177 4.09 19.86 -21.21
C SER A 177 2.59 20.07 -21.50
N ASP A 178 1.69 19.75 -20.56
CA ASP A 178 0.26 19.97 -20.71
C ASP A 178 -0.05 21.48 -20.85
N LYS A 179 -0.84 21.84 -21.87
CA LYS A 179 -1.22 23.24 -22.15
C LYS A 179 -1.96 23.90 -20.99
N CYS A 180 -2.68 23.10 -20.19
CA CYS A 180 -3.44 23.51 -19.01
C CYS A 180 -2.79 23.02 -17.71
N TYR A 181 -1.46 22.80 -17.71
CA TYR A 181 -0.74 22.27 -16.55
C TYR A 181 -0.99 23.09 -15.28
N LYS A 182 -0.96 24.43 -15.38
CA LYS A 182 -1.10 25.32 -14.23
C LYS A 182 -2.49 25.23 -13.62
N GLU A 183 -3.51 25.28 -14.45
CA GLU A 183 -4.92 25.23 -14.08
C GLU A 183 -5.28 23.88 -13.46
N LYS A 184 -4.84 22.77 -14.09
CA LYS A 184 -5.03 21.41 -13.56
C LYS A 184 -4.31 21.22 -12.23
N LEU A 185 -3.07 21.70 -12.11
CA LEU A 185 -2.31 21.62 -10.86
C LEU A 185 -2.93 22.45 -9.74
N GLU A 186 -3.44 23.64 -10.04
CA GLU A 186 -4.15 24.48 -9.08
C GLU A 186 -5.42 23.80 -8.56
N ALA A 187 -6.22 23.22 -9.47
CA ALA A 187 -7.40 22.43 -9.11
C ALA A 187 -7.03 21.24 -8.20
N LEU A 188 -5.98 20.48 -8.55
CA LEU A 188 -5.49 19.38 -7.71
C LEU A 188 -5.09 19.86 -6.31
N ARG A 189 -4.32 20.95 -6.22
CA ARG A 189 -3.83 21.49 -4.94
C ARG A 189 -4.97 21.95 -4.03
N LYS A 190 -6.01 22.56 -4.59
CA LYS A 190 -7.20 22.98 -3.84
C LYS A 190 -7.86 21.82 -3.09
N HIS A 191 -7.79 20.61 -3.65
CA HIS A 191 -8.35 19.39 -3.05
C HIS A 191 -7.31 18.50 -2.33
N GLY A 192 -6.11 19.04 -2.08
CA GLY A 192 -5.04 18.37 -1.35
C GLY A 192 -4.31 17.29 -2.15
N LEU A 193 -4.38 17.34 -3.48
CA LEU A 193 -3.64 16.46 -4.38
C LEU A 193 -2.41 17.17 -4.95
N SER A 194 -1.42 16.37 -5.32
CA SER A 194 -0.21 16.80 -6.03
C SER A 194 -0.28 16.42 -7.51
N ALA A 195 0.62 16.99 -8.32
CA ALA A 195 0.77 16.63 -9.74
C ALA A 195 1.11 15.16 -9.97
N SER A 196 1.66 14.46 -8.99
CA SER A 196 1.83 13.01 -8.99
C SER A 196 1.02 12.46 -7.82
N HIS A 197 0.17 11.47 -8.07
CA HIS A 197 -0.65 10.85 -7.03
C HIS A 197 -0.71 9.34 -7.21
N CYS A 198 -0.71 8.60 -6.10
CA CYS A 198 -0.80 7.15 -6.11
C CYS A 198 -2.23 6.70 -5.83
N PHE A 199 -2.70 5.71 -6.59
CA PHE A 199 -4.01 5.10 -6.41
C PHE A 199 -3.87 3.60 -6.12
N PRO A 200 -4.55 3.07 -5.09
CA PRO A 200 -4.46 1.66 -4.75
C PRO A 200 -5.25 0.82 -5.75
N LEU A 201 -4.56 -0.05 -6.49
CA LEU A 201 -5.17 -1.05 -7.35
C LEU A 201 -5.40 -2.34 -6.56
N GLN A 202 -6.50 -3.02 -6.82
CA GLN A 202 -6.79 -4.36 -6.29
C GLN A 202 -7.05 -5.33 -7.45
N VAL A 203 -6.99 -6.63 -7.18
CA VAL A 203 -7.35 -7.66 -8.19
C VAL A 203 -8.80 -7.48 -8.69
N THR A 204 -9.66 -6.92 -7.84
CA THR A 204 -11.07 -6.62 -8.08
C THR A 204 -11.28 -5.36 -8.94
N GLY A 205 -10.30 -4.46 -9.05
CA GLY A 205 -10.41 -3.24 -9.84
C GLY A 205 -9.62 -2.07 -9.25
N TRP A 206 -10.06 -0.86 -9.57
CA TRP A 206 -9.44 0.39 -9.16
C TRP A 206 -10.46 1.39 -8.63
N PRO A 207 -10.04 2.35 -7.79
CA PRO A 207 -10.92 3.38 -7.25
C PRO A 207 -11.45 4.31 -8.34
N VAL A 208 -12.68 4.80 -8.18
CA VAL A 208 -13.29 5.77 -9.11
C VAL A 208 -12.51 7.09 -9.16
N GLN A 209 -11.84 7.44 -8.07
CA GLN A 209 -10.95 8.60 -7.96
C GLN A 209 -9.82 8.58 -9.00
N MET A 210 -9.31 7.38 -9.31
CA MET A 210 -8.28 7.20 -10.31
C MET A 210 -8.78 7.56 -11.72
N MET A 211 -10.04 7.22 -12.03
CA MET A 211 -10.67 7.60 -13.29
C MET A 211 -10.89 9.11 -13.34
N ALA A 212 -11.37 9.74 -12.26
CA ALA A 212 -11.53 11.20 -12.19
C ALA A 212 -10.20 11.93 -12.44
N TYR A 213 -9.11 11.44 -11.84
CA TYR A 213 -7.77 11.97 -12.09
C TYR A 213 -7.35 11.79 -13.55
N ALA A 214 -7.57 10.61 -14.13
CA ALA A 214 -7.26 10.35 -15.53
C ALA A 214 -8.06 11.25 -16.49
N TYR A 215 -9.35 11.47 -16.21
CA TYR A 215 -10.17 12.43 -16.96
C TYR A 215 -9.60 13.84 -16.86
N LEU A 216 -9.21 14.31 -15.66
CA LEU A 216 -8.57 15.61 -15.50
C LEU A 216 -7.31 15.74 -16.36
N VAL A 217 -6.45 14.71 -16.35
CA VAL A 217 -5.22 14.70 -17.13
C VAL A 217 -5.50 14.79 -18.63
N VAL A 218 -6.45 14.01 -19.16
CA VAL A 218 -6.74 14.02 -20.61
C VAL A 218 -7.68 15.14 -21.06
N SER A 219 -8.25 15.90 -20.12
CA SER A 219 -9.21 16.95 -20.45
C SER A 219 -8.58 18.08 -21.27
N PRO A 220 -9.21 18.51 -22.37
CA PRO A 220 -8.73 19.62 -23.20
C PRO A 220 -9.00 21.00 -22.55
N PRO A 221 -8.40 22.08 -23.06
CA PRO A 221 -8.63 23.44 -22.57
C PRO A 221 -10.10 23.90 -22.61
N SER A 222 -10.92 23.33 -23.50
CA SER A 222 -12.36 23.64 -23.57
C SER A 222 -13.14 23.18 -22.34
N MET A 223 -12.59 22.25 -21.54
CA MET A 223 -13.20 21.72 -20.32
C MET A 223 -12.66 22.36 -19.03
N LEU A 224 -12.12 23.59 -19.12
CA LEU A 224 -11.54 24.29 -17.97
C LEU A 224 -12.53 24.45 -16.80
N ARG A 225 -13.83 24.58 -17.09
CA ARG A 225 -14.89 24.69 -16.06
C ARG A 225 -15.06 23.40 -15.24
N GLN A 226 -14.67 22.25 -15.78
CA GLN A 226 -14.81 20.94 -15.15
C GLN A 226 -13.58 20.51 -14.35
N PHE A 227 -12.45 21.23 -14.43
CA PHE A 227 -11.21 20.82 -13.76
C PHE A 227 -11.32 20.75 -12.24
N ASP A 228 -12.02 21.71 -11.62
CA ASP A 228 -12.21 21.73 -10.17
C ASP A 228 -13.06 20.55 -9.69
N GLU A 229 -14.13 20.22 -10.42
CA GLU A 229 -15.01 19.08 -10.13
C GLU A 229 -14.26 17.75 -10.27
N LEU A 230 -13.50 17.58 -11.35
CA LEU A 230 -12.67 16.40 -11.60
C LEU A 230 -11.58 16.23 -10.53
N ALA A 231 -10.92 17.32 -10.12
CA ALA A 231 -9.94 17.30 -9.04
C ALA A 231 -10.58 16.97 -7.68
N ALA A 232 -11.78 17.48 -7.41
CA ALA A 232 -12.54 17.15 -6.21
C ALA A 232 -12.92 15.67 -6.17
N ALA A 233 -13.37 15.11 -7.29
CA ALA A 233 -13.74 13.69 -7.41
C ALA A 233 -12.52 12.76 -7.38
N ALA A 234 -11.34 13.23 -7.77
CA ALA A 234 -10.08 12.51 -7.61
C ALA A 234 -9.59 12.46 -6.15
N SER A 235 -10.07 13.36 -5.29
CA SER A 235 -9.68 13.41 -3.89
C SER A 235 -10.49 12.42 -3.05
N SER A 236 -9.83 11.72 -2.13
CA SER A 236 -10.47 10.77 -1.21
C SER A 236 -11.20 11.43 -0.04
N LYS A 237 -11.15 12.78 0.08
CA LYS A 237 -11.68 13.54 1.22
C LYS A 237 -13.18 13.83 1.14
N THR A 238 -13.76 13.81 -0.05
CA THR A 238 -15.20 13.98 -0.25
C THR A 238 -15.88 12.65 0.06
N GLY A 239 -16.63 12.57 1.17
CA GLY A 239 -17.34 11.36 1.61
C GLY A 239 -18.37 10.82 0.58
N ALA A 240 -18.65 11.57 -0.49
CA ALA A 240 -19.43 11.14 -1.63
C ALA A 240 -18.51 10.54 -2.71
N ARG A 241 -18.60 9.22 -2.93
CA ARG A 241 -18.01 8.55 -4.10
C ARG A 241 -18.80 8.93 -5.34
N GLN A 242 -18.45 10.05 -5.98
CA GLN A 242 -19.09 10.47 -7.22
C GLN A 242 -18.39 9.77 -8.39
N ASP A 243 -19.09 8.81 -9.01
CA ASP A 243 -18.62 8.19 -10.26
C ASP A 243 -18.90 9.15 -11.43
N ILE A 244 -17.96 10.07 -11.66
CA ILE A 244 -18.05 10.99 -12.79
C ILE A 244 -17.64 10.25 -14.06
N ARG A 245 -18.47 10.35 -15.10
CA ARG A 245 -18.27 9.71 -16.39
C ARG A 245 -18.22 10.76 -17.50
N PHE A 246 -17.18 10.69 -18.33
CA PHE A 246 -17.05 11.46 -19.56
C PHE A 246 -16.80 10.48 -20.71
N PRO A 247 -17.86 9.92 -21.32
CA PRO A 247 -17.75 8.89 -22.36
C PRO A 247 -16.81 9.29 -23.50
N GLU A 248 -16.79 10.57 -23.86
CA GLU A 248 -15.91 11.14 -24.89
C GLU A 248 -14.41 11.11 -24.53
N LEU A 249 -14.08 11.03 -23.23
CA LEU A 249 -12.71 10.94 -22.72
C LEU A 249 -12.32 9.52 -22.29
N ASP A 250 -13.25 8.57 -22.21
CA ASP A 250 -13.02 7.20 -21.70
C ASP A 250 -11.85 6.51 -22.40
N GLY A 251 -11.82 6.55 -23.73
CA GLY A 251 -10.74 5.96 -24.53
C GLY A 251 -9.36 6.54 -24.19
N GLN A 252 -9.27 7.86 -24.00
CA GLN A 252 -8.03 8.57 -23.68
C GLN A 252 -7.60 8.30 -22.23
N ALA A 253 -8.54 8.38 -21.29
CA ALA A 253 -8.28 8.14 -19.87
C ALA A 253 -7.83 6.69 -19.62
N LEU A 254 -8.51 5.71 -20.22
CA LEU A 254 -8.14 4.29 -20.08
C LEU A 254 -6.77 3.98 -20.72
N ARG A 255 -6.44 4.62 -21.85
CA ARG A 255 -5.11 4.51 -22.46
C ARG A 255 -4.04 5.15 -21.58
N PHE A 256 -4.26 6.35 -21.06
CA PHE A 256 -3.34 7.00 -20.13
C PHE A 256 -3.04 6.12 -18.90
N ILE A 257 -4.06 5.51 -18.31
CA ILE A 257 -3.88 4.59 -17.19
C ILE A 257 -3.10 3.34 -17.63
N LEU A 258 -3.43 2.77 -18.79
CA LEU A 258 -2.76 1.58 -19.32
C LEU A 258 -1.26 1.84 -19.51
N ASP A 259 -0.87 2.96 -20.11
CA ASP A 259 0.53 3.29 -20.38
C ASP A 259 1.34 3.38 -19.06
N ASN A 260 0.77 4.02 -18.03
CA ASN A 260 1.38 4.08 -16.68
C ASN A 260 1.43 2.69 -16.01
N CYS A 261 0.40 1.88 -16.19
CA CYS A 261 0.36 0.50 -15.67
C CYS A 261 1.45 -0.36 -16.32
N GLU A 262 1.66 -0.23 -17.63
CA GLU A 262 2.68 -0.97 -18.39
C GLU A 262 4.10 -0.55 -18.00
N ALA A 263 4.34 0.75 -17.82
CA ALA A 263 5.60 1.27 -17.29
C ALA A 263 5.89 0.72 -15.87
N SER A 264 4.87 0.67 -15.01
CA SER A 264 4.98 0.06 -13.68
C SER A 264 5.33 -1.42 -13.77
N ILE A 265 4.61 -2.22 -14.58
CA ILE A 265 4.88 -3.65 -14.79
C ILE A 265 6.33 -3.90 -15.26
N ALA A 266 6.84 -3.07 -16.16
CA ALA A 266 8.22 -3.17 -16.64
C ALA A 266 9.22 -3.00 -15.50
N LYS A 267 8.98 -2.03 -14.60
CA LYS A 267 9.80 -1.82 -13.40
C LYS A 267 9.85 -3.04 -12.48
N TYR A 268 8.70 -3.64 -12.17
CA TYR A 268 8.64 -4.88 -11.36
C TYR A 268 9.32 -6.06 -12.06
N SER A 269 9.14 -6.19 -13.37
CA SER A 269 9.75 -7.28 -14.13
C SER A 269 11.27 -7.18 -14.16
N LYS A 270 11.81 -5.96 -14.34
CA LYS A 270 13.25 -5.69 -14.26
C LYS A 270 13.80 -6.08 -12.89
N PHE A 271 13.16 -5.62 -11.81
CA PHE A 271 13.58 -5.95 -10.45
C PHE A 271 13.62 -7.47 -10.21
N LEU A 272 12.60 -8.21 -10.63
CA LEU A 272 12.56 -9.67 -10.45
C LEU A 272 13.66 -10.38 -11.24
N GLN A 273 14.00 -9.92 -12.45
CA GLN A 273 15.12 -10.45 -13.24
C GLN A 273 16.47 -10.22 -12.54
N GLU A 274 16.69 -9.01 -12.02
CA GLU A 274 17.93 -8.62 -11.34
C GLU A 274 18.04 -9.22 -9.93
N SER A 275 16.92 -9.54 -9.28
CA SER A 275 16.92 -10.12 -7.94
C SER A 275 17.65 -11.46 -7.88
N GLY A 276 17.67 -12.25 -8.97
CA GLY A 276 18.35 -13.54 -9.04
C GLY A 276 19.87 -13.46 -8.82
N SER A 277 20.51 -12.34 -9.19
CA SER A 277 21.97 -12.18 -9.13
C SER A 277 22.48 -11.42 -7.88
N MET A 278 21.58 -10.98 -6.99
CA MET A 278 21.92 -10.13 -5.83
C MET A 278 22.76 -10.79 -4.72
N ASP A 279 23.21 -12.05 -4.88
CA ASP A 279 23.69 -12.91 -3.77
C ASP A 279 25.24 -13.03 -3.65
N LEU A 280 26.03 -12.28 -4.41
CA LEU A 280 27.45 -12.62 -4.65
C LEU A 280 28.51 -12.03 -3.68
N ASP A 281 28.18 -11.17 -2.71
CA ASP A 281 29.19 -10.42 -1.92
C ASP A 281 29.06 -10.60 -0.39
N PHE A 282 29.44 -11.72 0.22
CA PHE A 282 29.29 -11.86 1.69
C PHE A 282 30.43 -12.57 2.46
N THR A 283 30.75 -11.99 3.63
CA THR A 283 31.82 -12.40 4.55
C THR A 283 31.33 -13.00 5.89
N SER A 284 30.01 -13.04 6.18
CA SER A 284 29.46 -13.60 7.45
C SER A 284 28.11 -14.35 7.30
N PRO A 285 27.95 -15.57 7.84
CA PRO A 285 26.73 -16.39 7.70
C PRO A 285 25.44 -15.81 8.32
N LYS A 286 25.51 -15.11 9.46
CA LYS A 286 24.31 -14.53 10.10
C LYS A 286 23.73 -13.37 9.28
N GLN A 287 24.60 -12.55 8.71
CA GLN A 287 24.19 -11.44 7.85
C GLN A 287 23.61 -11.95 6.52
N LEU A 288 24.16 -13.05 6.00
CA LEU A 288 23.66 -13.73 4.82
C LEU A 288 22.20 -14.17 5.01
N ASN A 289 21.88 -14.90 6.08
CA ASN A 289 20.52 -15.39 6.34
C ASN A 289 19.49 -14.27 6.44
N ARG A 290 19.82 -13.16 7.11
CA ARG A 290 18.91 -12.00 7.19
C ARG A 290 18.68 -11.38 5.82
N ARG A 291 19.75 -11.16 5.04
CA ARG A 291 19.64 -10.55 3.71
C ARG A 291 18.85 -11.42 2.74
N LEU A 292 19.05 -12.73 2.76
CA LEU A 292 18.26 -13.69 1.99
C LEU A 292 16.79 -13.65 2.40
N PHE A 293 16.48 -13.56 3.69
CA PHE A 293 15.10 -13.42 4.17
C PHE A 293 14.44 -12.13 3.68
N LEU A 294 15.12 -10.97 3.79
CA LEU A 294 14.60 -9.69 3.31
C LEU A 294 14.40 -9.68 1.79
N LYS A 295 15.34 -10.27 1.06
CA LYS A 295 15.23 -10.48 -0.39
C LYS A 295 13.98 -11.30 -0.72
N GLN A 296 13.75 -12.41 -0.02
CA GLN A 296 12.57 -13.25 -0.24
C GLN A 296 11.27 -12.48 0.00
N LEU A 297 11.19 -11.70 1.09
CA LEU A 297 10.01 -10.86 1.37
C LEU A 297 9.78 -9.82 0.26
N ALA A 298 10.83 -9.15 -0.19
CA ALA A 298 10.74 -8.19 -1.29
C ALA A 298 10.29 -8.83 -2.61
N VAL A 299 10.83 -10.01 -2.94
CA VAL A 299 10.45 -10.79 -4.12
C VAL A 299 8.98 -11.22 -4.03
N ASN A 300 8.53 -11.73 -2.88
CA ASN A 300 7.13 -12.11 -2.64
C ASN A 300 6.19 -10.91 -2.81
N LEU A 301 6.55 -9.76 -2.24
CA LEU A 301 5.78 -8.53 -2.40
C LEU A 301 5.69 -8.13 -3.87
N CYS A 302 6.81 -8.16 -4.60
CA CYS A 302 6.86 -7.82 -6.01
C CYS A 302 6.01 -8.76 -6.87
N TYR A 303 5.98 -10.07 -6.58
CA TYR A 303 5.08 -11.00 -7.24
C TYR A 303 3.61 -10.63 -7.01
N SER A 304 3.23 -10.37 -5.75
CA SER A 304 1.86 -9.99 -5.38
C SER A 304 1.41 -8.70 -6.07
N GLU A 305 2.20 -7.63 -5.97
CA GLU A 305 1.89 -6.33 -6.57
C GLU A 305 1.84 -6.42 -8.11
N ARG A 306 2.77 -7.16 -8.73
CA ARG A 306 2.79 -7.36 -10.19
C ARG A 306 1.58 -8.14 -10.68
N ARG A 307 1.07 -9.12 -9.93
CA ARG A 307 -0.18 -9.83 -10.26
C ARG A 307 -1.37 -8.86 -10.34
N ILE A 308 -1.46 -7.93 -9.39
CA ILE A 308 -2.51 -6.90 -9.37
C ILE A 308 -2.39 -5.98 -10.61
N LEU A 309 -1.16 -5.57 -10.93
CA LEU A 309 -0.90 -4.73 -12.11
C LEU A 309 -1.25 -5.45 -13.43
N HIS A 310 -0.87 -6.72 -13.60
CA HIS A 310 -1.27 -7.50 -14.78
C HIS A 310 -2.78 -7.68 -14.88
N ARG A 311 -3.48 -7.87 -13.75
CA ARG A 311 -4.94 -7.93 -13.75
C ARG A 311 -5.54 -6.60 -14.23
N THR A 312 -5.01 -5.49 -13.75
CA THR A 312 -5.42 -4.14 -14.15
C THR A 312 -5.19 -3.91 -15.65
N GLN A 313 -3.98 -4.22 -16.14
CA GLN A 313 -3.62 -4.16 -17.57
C GLN A 313 -4.60 -4.98 -18.43
N TYR A 314 -4.93 -6.21 -18.01
CA TYR A 314 -5.88 -7.06 -18.72
C TYR A 314 -7.27 -6.40 -18.85
N ILE A 315 -7.81 -5.86 -17.74
CA ILE A 315 -9.12 -5.21 -17.73
C ILE A 315 -9.09 -3.96 -18.63
N LEU A 316 -8.05 -3.14 -18.55
CA LEU A 316 -7.90 -1.93 -19.38
C LEU A 316 -7.85 -2.27 -20.88
N ARG A 317 -7.02 -3.25 -21.27
CA ARG A 317 -6.91 -3.72 -22.66
C ARG A 317 -8.21 -4.28 -23.19
N ARG A 318 -8.99 -4.97 -22.34
CA ARG A 318 -10.32 -5.47 -22.70
C ARG A 318 -11.28 -4.32 -22.96
N ARG A 319 -11.42 -3.37 -22.02
CA ARG A 319 -12.30 -2.20 -22.20
C ARG A 319 -11.96 -1.38 -23.45
N LEU A 320 -10.67 -1.15 -23.72
CA LEU A 320 -10.21 -0.45 -24.92
C LEU A 320 -10.55 -1.19 -26.22
N ARG A 321 -10.58 -2.53 -26.20
CA ARG A 321 -10.98 -3.34 -27.36
C ARG A 321 -12.49 -3.32 -27.59
N ASP A 322 -13.25 -3.38 -26.50
CA ASP A 322 -14.71 -3.35 -26.55
C ASP A 322 -15.20 -2.01 -27.15
N MET A 323 -14.62 -0.88 -26.72
CA MET A 323 -14.93 0.45 -27.30
C MET A 323 -14.64 0.54 -28.81
N ARG A 324 -13.50 0.00 -29.27
CA ARG A 324 -13.19 -0.06 -30.72
C ARG A 324 -14.19 -0.92 -31.49
N THR A 325 -14.72 -1.98 -30.87
CA THR A 325 -15.68 -2.87 -31.51
C THR A 325 -17.05 -2.20 -31.63
N ASP A 326 -17.45 -1.42 -30.62
CA ASP A 326 -18.68 -0.63 -30.65
C ASP A 326 -18.60 0.52 -31.67
N GLU A 327 -17.46 1.22 -31.76
CA GLU A 327 -17.19 2.21 -32.81
C GLU A 327 -17.26 1.60 -34.22
N LEU A 328 -16.82 0.35 -34.40
CA LEU A 328 -16.92 -0.36 -35.69
C LEU A 328 -18.33 -0.90 -35.99
N ARG A 329 -19.19 -1.04 -34.98
CA ARG A 329 -20.60 -1.46 -35.12
C ARG A 329 -21.55 -0.28 -35.36
N ALA A 330 -21.26 0.90 -34.81
CA ALA A 330 -22.09 2.10 -34.99
C ALA A 330 -22.34 2.51 -36.47
N PRO A 331 -21.39 2.37 -37.43
CA PRO A 331 -21.64 2.65 -38.84
C PRO A 331 -22.65 1.69 -39.48
N ARG A 332 -22.78 0.45 -38.99
CA ARG A 332 -23.64 -0.57 -39.61
C ARG A 332 -25.14 -0.39 -39.35
N ILE A 333 -25.51 0.49 -38.43
CA ILE A 333 -26.92 0.81 -38.15
C ILE A 333 -27.44 1.89 -39.12
N PHE A 334 -26.56 2.75 -39.64
CA PHE A 334 -26.95 3.77 -40.62
C PHE A 334 -26.95 3.25 -42.08
N ASP A 335 -26.18 2.21 -42.40
CA ASP A 335 -26.22 1.58 -43.73
C ASP A 335 -27.50 0.75 -43.97
N GLY A 336 -28.25 0.41 -42.93
CA GLY A 336 -29.52 -0.31 -43.03
C GLY A 336 -30.72 0.57 -43.45
N PHE A 337 -30.63 1.89 -43.30
CA PHE A 337 -31.73 2.82 -43.60
C PHE A 337 -31.75 3.30 -45.07
N TRP A 338 -30.64 3.15 -45.81
CA TRP A 338 -30.56 3.58 -47.21
C TRP A 338 -31.09 2.56 -48.23
N ASN A 339 -31.47 1.35 -47.80
CA ASN A 339 -32.04 0.32 -48.67
C ASN A 339 -33.57 0.22 -48.64
N LEU A 340 -34.26 1.18 -48.01
CA LEU A 340 -35.73 1.25 -47.96
C LEU A 340 -36.35 2.31 -48.89
N PHE A 341 -35.54 3.01 -49.69
CA PHE A 341 -35.98 3.95 -50.73
C PHE A 341 -35.27 3.71 -52.07
N LYS A 342 -35.51 2.54 -52.67
CA LYS A 342 -35.31 2.33 -54.11
C LYS A 342 -36.46 1.54 -54.70
#